data_AF-A0A521UZN5-F1
#
_entry.id   AF-A0A521UZN5-F1
#
_cell.length_a   1.000
_cell.length_b   1.000
_cell.length_c   1.000
_cell.angle_alpha   90.00
_cell.angle_beta   90.00
_cell.angle_gamma   90.00
#
_symmetry.space_group_name_H-M   'P 1'
#
loop_
_entity.id
_entity.type
_entity.pdbx_description
1 polymer ?
#
loop_
_entity_poly.entity_id
_entity_poly.type
_entity_poly.pdbx_seq_one_letter_code
_entity_poly.pdbx_strand_id
1 'polypeptide(L)' 'MKAFVSYVVQDNAGHKHLSEVVNIDTPPYTFNADPPVTQVMEWAEKKRTELKKGEELVVVNVLKL' A
#
# COMPACT_ATOMS: atom_id res chain seq x y z
N MET A 1 -1.39 4.36 13.81
CA MET A 1 -1.03 5.45 12.88
C MET A 1 -1.80 5.27 11.58
N LYS A 2 -2.07 6.33 10.80
CA LYS A 2 -2.71 6.19 9.49
C LYS A 2 -1.67 6.43 8.40
N ALA A 3 -1.76 5.69 7.30
CA ALA A 3 -0.96 5.95 6.11
C ALA A 3 -1.87 6.03 4.89
N PHE A 4 -1.66 7.05 4.07
CA PHE A 4 -2.24 7.15 2.75
C PHE A 4 -1.32 6.42 1.78
N VAL A 5 -1.85 5.38 1.13
CA VAL A 5 -1.13 4.59 0.13
C VAL A 5 -1.75 4.88 -1.22
N SER A 6 -0.93 5.36 -2.16
CA SER A 6 -1.31 5.51 -3.56
C SER A 6 -0.63 4.41 -4.38
N TYR A 7 -1.44 3.69 -5.15
CA TYR A 7 -1.00 2.52 -5.89
C TYR A 7 -1.68 2.45 -7.25
N VAL A 8 -1.06 1.68 -8.14
CA VAL A 8 -1.55 1.42 -9.49
C VAL A 8 -1.77 -0.07 -9.62
N VAL A 9 -2.93 -0.43 -10.16
CA VAL A 9 -3.20 -1.80 -10.62
C VAL A 9 -3.02 -1.77 -12.13
N GLN A 10 -2.06 -2.54 -12.63
CA GLN A 10 -1.72 -2.63 -14.05
C GLN A 10 -2.16 -3.99 -14.57
N ASP A 11 -2.85 -4.01 -15.70
CA ASP A 11 -3.16 -5.21 -16.46
C ASP A 11 -2.63 -5.07 -17.90
N ASN A 12 -2.88 -6.07 -18.74
CA ASN A 12 -2.49 -6.04 -20.16
C ASN A 12 -3.23 -4.96 -20.97
N ALA A 13 -4.32 -4.39 -20.46
CA ALA A 13 -5.17 -3.43 -21.16
C ALA A 13 -4.97 -1.98 -20.69
N GLY A 14 -4.38 -1.75 -19.51
CA GLY A 14 -4.13 -0.42 -18.98
C GLY A 14 -3.67 -0.38 -17.53
N HIS A 15 -3.59 0.84 -17.00
CA HIS A 15 -3.24 1.11 -15.60
C HIS A 15 -4.38 1.86 -14.92
N LYS A 16 -4.73 1.42 -13.70
CA LYS A 16 -5.74 2.06 -12.86
C LYS A 16 -5.09 2.62 -11.61
N HIS A 17 -5.17 3.93 -11.44
CA HIS A 17 -4.70 4.62 -10.24
C HIS A 17 -5.74 4.52 -9.13
N LEU A 18 -5.31 4.09 -7.95
CA LEU A 18 -6.13 3.95 -6.76
C LEU A 18 -5.38 4.51 -5.54
N SER A 19 -6.14 4.81 -4.50
CA SER A 19 -5.59 5.23 -3.22
C SER A 19 -6.46 4.72 -2.07
N GLU A 20 -5.81 4.41 -0.96
CA GLU A 20 -6.47 3.90 0.24
C GLU A 20 -5.78 4.45 1.50
N VAL A 21 -6.58 4.72 2.54
CA VAL A 21 -6.05 5.05 3.87
C VAL A 21 -5.99 3.77 4.69
N VAL A 22 -4.78 3.33 5.00
CA VAL A 22 -4.51 2.11 5.75
C VAL A 22 -4.21 2.47 7.20
N ASN A 23 -4.86 1.75 8.12
CA ASN A 23 -4.48 1.82 9.54
C ASN A 23 -3.27 0.92 9.76
N ILE A 24 -2.21 1.52 10.30
CA ILE A 24 -0.92 0.91 10.57
C ILE A 24 -0.76 0.81 12.08
N ASP A 25 -0.66 -0.42 12.58
CA ASP A 25 -0.43 -0.72 13.99
C ASP A 25 1.05 -0.51 14.31
N THR A 26 1.37 0.71 14.71
CA THR A 26 2.72 1.11 15.12
C THR A 26 2.81 1.06 16.65
N PRO A 27 3.85 0.44 17.22
CA PRO A 27 4.06 0.45 18.66
C PRO A 27 4.17 1.89 19.19
N PRO A 28 3.64 2.18 20.38
CA PRO A 28 3.55 3.55 20.91
C PRO A 28 4.90 4.26 21.11
N TYR A 29 6.03 3.52 21.16
CA TYR A 29 7.35 4.07 21.48
C TYR A 29 8.35 4.05 20.33
N THR A 30 7.96 3.60 19.14
CA THR A 30 8.80 3.68 17.94
C THR A 30 8.34 4.86 17.08
N PHE A 31 8.77 6.07 17.46
CA PHE A 31 8.66 7.22 16.55
C PHE A 31 9.70 7.04 15.44
N ASN A 32 9.26 6.51 14.31
CA ASN A 32 10.01 6.56 13.07
C ASN A 32 9.37 7.63 12.18
N ALA A 33 10.18 8.55 11.65
CA ALA A 33 9.71 9.56 10.70
C ALA A 33 9.26 8.91 9.39
N ASP A 34 9.94 7.84 9.01
CA ASP A 34 9.62 7.07 7.82
C ASP A 34 8.32 6.26 8.01
N PRO A 35 7.47 6.18 6.96
CA PRO A 35 6.34 5.27 6.98
C PRO A 35 6.86 3.84 7.18
N PRO A 36 6.17 3.00 7.97
CA PRO A 36 6.60 1.62 8.19
C PRO A 36 6.37 0.80 6.92
N VAL A 37 7.37 0.82 6.04
CA VAL A 37 7.39 0.18 4.73
C VAL A 37 6.96 -1.29 4.84
N THR A 38 7.39 -2.00 5.88
CA THR A 38 7.01 -3.39 6.14
C THR A 38 5.50 -3.59 6.19
N GLN A 39 4.76 -2.73 6.89
CA GLN A 39 3.31 -2.87 7.01
C GLN A 39 2.58 -2.52 5.71
N VAL A 40 3.13 -1.58 4.94
CA VAL A 40 2.60 -1.27 3.60
C VAL A 40 2.87 -2.41 2.64
N MET A 41 4.02 -3.08 2.74
CA MET A 41 4.33 -4.28 1.95
C MET A 41 3.40 -5.45 2.32
N GLU A 42 3.14 -5.68 3.60
CA GLU A 42 2.18 -6.70 4.05
C GLU A 42 0.76 -6.40 3.55
N TRP A 43 0.34 -5.12 3.58
CA TRP A 43 -0.92 -4.69 2.98
C TRP A 43 -0.95 -4.94 1.47
N ALA A 44 0.15 -4.61 0.77
CA ALA A 44 0.27 -4.80 -0.67
C ALA A 44 0.24 -6.28 -1.06
N GLU A 45 0.87 -7.16 -0.28
CA GLU A 45 0.80 -8.61 -0.47
C GLU A 45 -0.62 -9.16 -0.28
N LYS A 46 -1.32 -8.73 0.77
CA LYS A 46 -2.74 -9.08 0.95
C LYS A 46 -3.57 -8.62 -0.25
N LYS A 47 -3.39 -7.39 -0.70
CA LYS A 47 -4.08 -6.87 -1.89
C LYS A 47 -3.74 -7.66 -3.15
N ARG A 48 -2.49 -8.11 -3.32
CA ARG A 48 -2.11 -8.97 -4.45
C ARG A 48 -2.84 -10.31 -4.47
N THR A 49 -3.21 -10.87 -3.32
CA THR A 49 -4.04 -12.08 -3.27
C THR A 49 -5.49 -11.85 -3.69
N GLU A 50 -5.98 -10.60 -3.60
CA GLU A 50 -7.33 -10.21 -4.04
C GLU A 50 -7.39 -9.83 -5.53
N LEU A 51 -6.25 -9.62 -6.19
CA LEU A 51 -6.16 -9.23 -7.60
C LEU A 51 -6.46 -10.40 -8.54
N LYS A 52 -6.97 -10.08 -9.73
CA LYS A 52 -7.19 -11.10 -10.76
C LYS A 52 -5.86 -11.58 -11.33
N LYS A 53 -5.87 -12.80 -11.86
CA LYS A 53 -4.70 -13.41 -12.50
C LYS A 53 -4.26 -12.53 -13.69
N GLY A 54 -3.07 -11.93 -13.60
CA GLY A 54 -2.52 -11.03 -14.62
C GLY A 54 -2.58 -9.54 -14.27
N GLU A 55 -3.16 -9.16 -13.13
CA GLU A 55 -3.07 -7.81 -12.58
C GLU A 55 -1.83 -7.70 -11.67
N GLU A 56 -1.01 -6.66 -11.88
CA GLU A 56 0.13 -6.32 -11.04
C GLU A 56 -0.19 -5.08 -10.21
N LEU A 57 0.22 -5.10 -8.94
CA LEU A 57 0.10 -3.95 -8.05
C LEU A 57 1.45 -3.29 -7.82
N VAL A 58 1.50 -2.01 -8.16
CA VAL A 58 2.66 -1.13 -8.03
C VAL A 58 2.32 -0.02 -7.04
N VAL A 59 3.01 0.01 -5.90
CA VAL A 59 2.88 1.11 -4.93
C VAL A 59 3.71 2.29 -5.42
N VAL A 60 3.08 3.46 -5.57
CA VAL A 60 3.72 4.65 -6.14
C VAL A 60 4.11 5.63 -5.04
N ASN A 61 3.25 5.81 -4.03
CA ASN A 61 3.52 6.75 -2.95
C ASN A 61 2.90 6.27 -1.64
N VAL A 62 3.59 6.58 -0.54
CA VAL A 62 3.15 6.31 0.83
C VAL A 62 3.37 7.57 1.64
N LEU A 63 2.28 8.13 2.17
CA LEU A 63 2.29 9.31 3.01
C LEU A 63 1.79 8.94 4.40
N LYS A 64 2.57 9.28 5.42
CA LYS A 64 2.16 9.16 6.82
C LYS A 64 1.17 10.28 7.16
N LEU A 65 0.05 9.93 7.77
CA LEU A 65 -1.01 10.84 8.24
C LEU A 65 -0.98 10.96 9.77
#